data_AF-A0A1R1XFV7-F1
#
_entry.id   AF-A0A1R1XFV7-F1
#
_cell.length_a   1.000
_cell.length_b   1.000
_cell.length_c   1.000
_cell.angle_alpha   90.00
_cell.angle_beta   90.00
_cell.angle_gamma   90.00
#
_symmetry.space_group_name_H-M   'P 1'
#
loop_
_entity.id
_entity.type
_entity.pdbx_description
1 polymer ?
#
loop_
_entity_poly.entity_id
_entity_poly.type
_entity_poly.pdbx_seq_one_letter_code
_entity_poly.pdbx_strand_id
1 'polypeptide(L)'
;MYDKIKILITQKKEKELIWENNLRELAKITTWNSRSTDKWENLICSDCDYYPECDSTILWSDITDALRDIPNNKAPGADGVPPE
;
A
#
# COMPACT_ATOMS: atom_id res chain seq x y z
N MET A 1 -1.24 -7.34 20.58
CA MET A 1 -2.48 -6.59 20.31
C MET A 1 -3.09 -6.25 21.65
N TYR A 2 -3.64 -5.05 21.78
CA TYR A 2 -4.24 -4.59 23.03
C TYR A 2 -5.76 -4.65 22.94
N ASP A 3 -6.43 -4.92 24.06
CA ASP A 3 -7.88 -4.71 24.16
C ASP A 3 -8.22 -3.22 24.29
N LYS A 4 -9.52 -2.91 24.41
CA LYS A 4 -10.02 -1.52 24.59
C LYS A 4 -9.54 -0.87 25.90
N ILE A 5 -9.08 -1.64 26.87
CA ILE A 5 -8.60 -1.21 28.19
C ILE A 5 -7.06 -1.18 28.20
N LYS A 6 -6.41 -1.37 27.04
CA LYS A 6 -4.96 -1.39 26.84
C LYS A 6 -4.25 -2.54 27.57
N ILE A 7 -4.93 -3.67 27.77
CA ILE A 7 -4.33 -4.91 28.28
C ILE A 7 -3.72 -5.69 27.11
N LEU A 8 -2.50 -6.19 27.30
CA LEU A 8 -1.79 -6.98 26.29
C LEU A 8 -2.43 -8.37 26.15
N ILE A 9 -2.87 -8.70 24.94
CA ILE A 9 -3.48 -9.99 24.63
C ILE A 9 -2.45 -10.90 23.98
N THR A 10 -2.23 -12.04 24.61
CA THR A 10 -1.27 -13.05 24.16
C THR A 10 -1.96 -14.24 23.49
N GLN A 11 -3.18 -14.59 23.91
CA GLN A 11 -3.93 -15.75 23.40
C GLN A 11 -4.44 -15.57 21.97
N LYS A 12 -4.32 -16.64 21.16
CA LYS A 12 -4.70 -16.62 19.73
C LYS A 12 -6.19 -16.36 19.50
N LYS A 13 -7.07 -17.08 20.21
CA LYS A 13 -8.53 -16.96 20.05
C LYS A 13 -9.04 -15.57 20.42
N GLU A 14 -8.52 -15.00 21.50
CA GLU A 14 -8.86 -13.64 21.94
C GLU A 14 -8.40 -12.60 20.92
N LYS A 15 -7.24 -12.82 20.28
CA LYS A 15 -6.78 -11.97 19.18
C LYS A 15 -7.72 -12.02 17.98
N GLU A 16 -8.13 -13.20 17.55
CA GLU A 16 -9.06 -13.37 16.42
C GLU A 16 -10.39 -12.65 16.66
N LEU A 17 -10.94 -12.76 17.88
CA LEU A 17 -12.21 -12.13 18.26
C LEU A 17 -12.16 -10.59 18.21
N ILE A 18 -11.07 -10.00 18.66
CA ILE A 18 -10.89 -8.54 18.61
C ILE A 18 -10.61 -8.06 17.19
N TRP A 19 -9.88 -8.84 16.38
CA TRP A 19 -9.73 -8.56 14.96
C TRP A 19 -11.08 -8.55 14.24
N GLU A 20 -11.91 -9.58 14.46
CA GLU A 20 -13.24 -9.64 13.87
C GLU A 20 -14.10 -8.44 14.29
N ASN A 21 -14.08 -8.09 15.59
CA ASN A 21 -14.85 -6.96 16.09
C ASN A 21 -14.34 -5.63 15.49
N ASN A 22 -13.03 -5.41 15.40
CA ASN A 22 -12.47 -4.19 14.82
C ASN A 22 -12.81 -4.07 13.33
N LEU A 23 -12.70 -5.15 12.56
CA LEU A 23 -13.07 -5.16 11.14
C LEU A 23 -14.57 -4.90 10.95
N ARG A 24 -15.41 -5.49 11.80
CA ARG A 24 -16.86 -5.25 11.80
C ARG A 24 -17.19 -3.78 12.07
N GLU A 25 -16.51 -3.15 13.03
CA GLU A 25 -16.69 -1.72 13.30
C GLU A 25 -16.18 -0.85 12.14
N LEU A 26 -15.03 -1.18 11.54
CA LEU A 26 -14.52 -0.50 10.35
C LEU A 26 -15.51 -0.57 9.17
N ALA A 27 -16.15 -1.73 8.95
CA ALA A 27 -17.16 -1.90 7.91
C ALA A 27 -18.44 -1.09 8.15
N LYS A 28 -18.77 -0.80 9.42
CA LYS A 28 -19.92 0.07 9.80
C LYS A 28 -19.62 1.55 9.62
N ILE A 29 -18.36 1.95 9.56
CA ILE A 29 -17.97 3.34 9.27
C ILE A 29 -18.33 3.61 7.80
N THR A 30 -19.56 4.08 7.59
CA THR A 30 -20.04 4.61 6.30
C THR A 30 -19.59 6.05 6.08
N THR A 31 -18.89 6.63 7.07
CA THR A 31 -18.30 7.96 6.93
C THR A 31 -17.23 7.89 5.86
N TRP A 32 -17.60 8.37 4.68
CA TRP A 32 -16.77 8.66 3.52
C TRP A 32 -15.67 9.71 3.79
N ASN A 33 -15.26 9.89 5.04
CA ASN A 33 -14.19 10.79 5.42
C ASN A 33 -12.83 10.38 4.83
N SER A 34 -12.67 9.12 4.41
CA SER A 34 -11.49 8.64 3.70
C SER A 34 -11.44 9.05 2.22
N ARG A 35 -12.55 9.53 1.66
CA ARG A 35 -12.66 9.95 0.25
C ARG A 35 -12.94 11.45 0.09
N SER A 36 -12.94 12.22 1.19
CA SER A 36 -12.85 13.68 1.13
C SER A 36 -11.40 14.06 0.82
N THR A 37 -11.20 14.70 -0.33
CA THR A 37 -9.92 15.22 -0.78
C THR A 37 -9.40 16.29 0.18
N ASP A 38 -10.27 17.10 0.76
CA ASP A 38 -9.93 18.20 1.68
C ASP A 38 -9.14 17.72 2.91
N LYS A 39 -9.42 16.48 3.36
CA LYS A 39 -8.74 15.88 4.51
C LYS A 39 -7.31 15.43 4.16
N TRP A 40 -7.08 15.00 2.92
CA TRP A 40 -5.79 14.52 2.46
C TRP A 40 -4.92 15.62 1.87
N GLU A 41 -5.53 16.70 1.38
CA GLU A 41 -4.83 17.82 0.73
C GLU A 41 -3.77 18.47 1.65
N ASN A 42 -4.04 18.56 2.96
CA ASN A 42 -3.07 19.07 3.95
C ASN A 42 -1.95 18.06 4.32
N LEU A 43 -2.10 16.79 3.94
CA LEU A 43 -1.12 15.71 4.19
C LEU A 43 -0.29 15.40 2.94
N ILE A 44 -0.78 15.76 1.76
CA ILE A 44 -0.03 15.65 0.50
C ILE A 44 0.99 16.79 0.50
N CYS A 45 2.27 16.42 0.50
CA CYS A 45 3.35 17.38 0.43
C CYS A 45 3.21 18.19 -0.87
N SER A 46 3.02 19.51 -0.75
CA SER A 46 2.97 20.43 -1.91
C SER A 46 4.29 20.48 -2.67
N ASP A 47 5.39 20.08 -2.02
CA ASP A 47 6.74 20.13 -2.57
C ASP A 47 7.13 18.81 -3.26
N CYS A 48 6.14 17.97 -3.61
CA CYS A 48 6.42 16.79 -4.43
C CYS A 48 6.79 17.23 -5.84
N ASP A 49 7.96 16.81 -6.31
CA ASP A 49 8.30 16.94 -7.73
C ASP A 49 7.19 16.29 -8.56
N TYR A 50 6.67 17.05 -9.53
CA TYR A 50 5.69 16.55 -10.48
C TYR A 50 6.42 15.80 -11.59
N TYR A 51 6.07 14.52 -11.76
CA TYR A 51 6.66 13.60 -12.73
C TYR A 51 5.69 13.43 -13.91
N PRO A 52 5.79 14.25 -14.98
CA PRO A 52 4.86 14.21 -16.12
C PRO A 52 4.88 12.86 -16.85
N GLU A 53 5.94 12.06 -16.70
CA GLU A 53 6.00 10.70 -17.21
C GLU A 53 4.91 9.78 -16.63
N CYS A 54 4.40 10.08 -15.42
CA CYS A 54 3.33 9.31 -14.78
C CYS A 54 1.95 9.53 -15.44
N ASP A 55 1.77 10.64 -16.18
CA ASP A 55 0.53 10.90 -16.92
C ASP A 55 0.51 10.22 -18.29
N SER A 56 1.64 9.62 -18.70
CA SER A 56 1.73 8.84 -19.92
C SER A 56 0.92 7.56 -19.80
N THR A 57 0.14 7.22 -20.82
CA THR A 57 -0.48 5.90 -20.90
C THR A 57 0.61 4.87 -21.19
N ILE A 58 0.89 3.99 -20.22
CA ILE A 58 1.82 2.88 -20.40
C ILE A 58 1.21 1.87 -21.37
N LEU A 59 1.85 1.63 -22.51
CA LEU A 59 1.43 0.59 -23.45
C LEU A 59 2.09 -0.74 -23.10
N TRP A 60 1.43 -1.83 -23.49
CA TRP A 60 2.00 -3.17 -23.32
C TRP A 60 3.33 -3.33 -24.09
N SER A 61 3.46 -2.67 -25.24
CA SER A 61 4.72 -2.62 -26.01
C SER A 61 5.87 -2.08 -25.16
N ASP A 62 5.65 -0.97 -24.45
CA ASP A 62 6.66 -0.28 -23.65
C ASP A 62 7.17 -1.21 -22.52
N ILE A 63 6.26 -1.97 -21.92
CA ILE A 63 6.60 -2.97 -20.90
C ILE A 63 7.44 -4.10 -21.52
N THR A 64 7.02 -4.64 -22.67
CA THR A 64 7.74 -5.76 -23.29
C THR A 64 9.11 -5.38 -23.82
N ASP A 65 9.27 -4.15 -24.32
CA ASP A 65 10.55 -3.63 -24.78
C ASP A 65 11.48 -3.37 -23.59
N ALA A 66 10.98 -2.74 -22.52
CA ALA A 66 11.75 -2.53 -21.30
C ALA A 66 12.22 -3.86 -20.67
N LEU A 67 11.37 -4.90 -20.66
CA LEU A 67 11.74 -6.23 -20.17
C LEU A 67 12.80 -6.91 -21.04
N ARG A 68 12.74 -6.72 -22.37
CA ARG A 68 13.74 -7.27 -23.30
C ARG A 68 15.11 -6.61 -23.13
N ASP A 69 15.12 -5.32 -22.78
CA ASP A 69 16.35 -4.55 -22.57
C ASP A 69 17.02 -4.85 -21.21
N ILE A 70 16.38 -5.62 -20.33
CA ILE A 70 17.02 -6.11 -19.10
C ILE A 70 18.07 -7.15 -19.52
N PRO A 71 19.37 -6.89 -19.29
CA PRO A 71 20.40 -7.87 -19.61
C PRO A 71 20.25 -9.08 -18.69
N ASN A 72 19.90 -10.22 -19.28
CA ASN A 72 19.89 -11.51 -18.60
C ASN A 72 21.25 -11.72 -17.90
N ASN A 73 21.24 -12.17 -16.64
CA ASN A 73 22.43 -12.42 -15.82
C ASN A 73 23.07 -11.21 -15.09
N LYS A 74 22.34 -10.10 -14.89
CA LYS A 74 22.75 -9.10 -13.88
C LYS A 74 22.50 -9.61 -12.46
N ALA A 75 23.35 -9.18 -11.53
CA ALA A 75 23.12 -9.41 -10.10
C ALA A 75 21.77 -8.80 -9.69
N PRO A 76 21.06 -9.41 -8.71
CA PRO A 76 19.84 -8.84 -8.16
C PRO A 76 20.01 -7.38 -7.75
N GLY A 77 18.95 -6.59 -7.92
CA GLY A 77 18.91 -5.21 -7.47
C GLY A 77 18.98 -5.10 -5.94
N ALA A 78 18.80 -3.88 -5.43
CA ALA A 78 18.73 -3.65 -3.97
C ALA A 78 17.55 -4.38 -3.30
N ASP A 79 16.55 -4.78 -4.09
CA ASP A 79 15.42 -5.62 -3.68
C ASP A 79 15.78 -7.11 -3.54
N GLY A 80 16.95 -7.53 -4.02
CA GLY A 80 17.43 -8.92 -3.95
C GLY A 80 16.70 -9.88 -4.88
N VAL A 81 15.86 -9.37 -5.79
CA VAL A 81 15.11 -10.20 -6.75
C VAL A 81 16.03 -10.55 -7.93
N PRO A 82 16.35 -11.84 -8.15
CA PRO A 82 17.14 -12.24 -9.30
C PRO A 82 16.31 -12.07 -10.58
N PRO A 83 16.94 -11.68 -11.70
CA PRO A 83 16.29 -11.85 -13.00
C PRO A 83 16.07 -13.35 -13.24
N GLU A 84 14.88 -13.72 -13.74
CA GLU A 84 14.52 -15.12 -14.06
C GLU A 84 15.45 -15.76 -15.11
#